data_AF-A0A9D1X4I8-F1
#
_entry.id   AF-A0A9D1X4I8-F1
#
_cell.length_a   1.000
_cell.length_b   1.000
_cell.length_c   1.000
_cell.angle_alpha   90.00
_cell.angle_beta   90.00
_cell.angle_gamma   90.00
#
_symmetry.space_group_name_H-M   'P 1'
#
loop_
_entity.id
_entity.type
_entity.pdbx_description
1 polymer ?
#
loop_
_entity_poly.entity_id
_entity_poly.type
_entity_poly.pdbx_seq_one_letter_code
_entity_poly.pdbx_strand_id
1 'polypeptide(L)' 'MGRYLNLGNAGFASIRKGLYVDKSMLIDFVNSTLGTKEKLTCVSRPRRFGKSFATQMLCAYYDRSCDSGYLFRDLE' A
#
# COMPACT_ATOMS: atom_id res chain seq x y z
N MET A 1 2.73 -9.96 22.27
CA MET A 1 3.52 -9.82 21.03
C MET A 1 2.55 -9.61 19.87
N GLY A 2 2.46 -8.38 19.35
CA GLY A 2 1.43 -8.02 18.37
C GLY A 2 1.74 -8.55 16.97
N ARG A 3 0.79 -9.25 16.34
CA ARG A 3 0.80 -9.59 14.92
C ARG A 3 0.67 -8.30 14.10
N TYR A 4 1.80 -7.66 13.79
CA TYR A 4 1.88 -6.41 13.00
C TYR A 4 2.21 -6.63 11.52
N LEU A 5 2.26 -7.89 11.06
CA LEU A 5 2.44 -8.23 9.66
C LEU A 5 1.11 -8.72 9.07
N ASN A 6 0.67 -8.05 8.01
CA ASN A 6 -0.43 -8.47 7.11
C ASN A 6 -1.82 -8.54 7.78
N LEU A 7 -2.36 -7.37 8.15
CA LEU A 7 -3.75 -7.20 8.62
C LEU A 7 -4.78 -7.24 7.48
N GLY A 8 -4.47 -7.90 6.36
CA GLY A 8 -5.27 -7.76 5.16
C GLY A 8 -5.32 -6.31 4.70
N ASN A 9 -6.53 -5.90 4.38
CA ASN A 9 -6.84 -4.56 3.88
C ASN A 9 -7.26 -3.56 4.97
N ALA A 10 -7.34 -3.96 6.25
CA ALA A 10 -7.93 -3.14 7.31
C ALA A 10 -7.22 -1.78 7.49
N GLY A 11 -5.89 -1.76 7.37
CA GLY A 11 -5.11 -0.52 7.45
C GLY A 11 -5.44 0.45 6.32
N PHE A 12 -5.53 -0.04 5.08
CA PHE A 12 -5.88 0.79 3.94
C PHE A 12 -7.34 1.21 3.94
N ALA A 13 -8.26 0.31 4.33
CA ALA A 13 -9.67 0.63 4.52
C ALA A 13 -9.87 1.75 5.55
N SER A 14 -9.11 1.76 6.65
CA SER A 14 -9.16 2.85 7.63
C SER A 14 -8.64 4.17 7.05
N ILE A 15 -7.61 4.14 6.19
CA ILE A 15 -7.09 5.34 5.52
C ILE A 15 -8.13 5.90 4.54
N ARG A 16 -8.79 5.04 3.75
CA ARG A 16 -9.79 5.42 2.75
C ARG A 16 -11.04 6.07 3.34
N LYS A 17 -11.29 5.91 4.65
CA LYS A 17 -12.37 6.62 5.37
C LYS A 17 -12.03 8.09 5.68
N GLY A 18 -10.77 8.50 5.59
CA GLY A 18 -10.32 9.86 5.88
C GLY A 18 -9.88 10.62 4.62
N LEU A 19 -9.17 11.73 4.82
CA LEU A 19 -8.54 12.47 3.72
C LEU A 19 -7.38 11.63 3.16
N TYR A 20 -7.62 10.99 2.01
CA TYR A 20 -6.63 10.20 1.29
C TYR A 20 -6.24 10.92 0.00
N VAL A 21 -4.94 11.16 -0.16
CA VAL A 21 -4.36 11.56 -1.44
C VAL A 21 -3.95 10.29 -2.16
N ASP A 22 -4.39 10.17 -3.40
CA ASP A 22 -4.14 8.98 -4.20
C ASP A 22 -2.63 8.72 -4.40
N LYS A 23 -2.26 7.46 -4.26
CA LYS A 23 -0.89 6.94 -4.41
C LYS A 23 -0.87 5.64 -5.22
N SER A 24 -1.98 5.27 -5.83
CA SER A 24 -2.14 4.18 -6.82
C SER A 24 -0.97 4.07 -7.80
N MET A 25 -0.46 5.17 -8.37
CA MET A 25 0.69 5.13 -9.29
C MET A 25 1.95 4.45 -8.72
N LEU A 26 2.09 4.37 -7.39
CA LEU A 26 3.17 3.61 -6.77
C LEU A 26 3.05 2.11 -7.04
N ILE A 27 1.84 1.59 -7.24
CA ILE A 27 1.57 0.20 -7.60
C ILE A 27 2.23 -0.11 -8.94
N ASP A 28 2.03 0.75 -9.95
CA ASP A 28 2.63 0.58 -11.28
C ASP A 28 4.15 0.62 -11.21
N PHE A 29 4.69 1.58 -10.47
CA PHE A 29 6.14 1.65 -10.21
C PHE A 29 6.65 0.35 -9.59
N VAL A 30 6.03 -0.14 -8.50
CA VAL A 30 6.45 -1.39 -7.85
C VAL A 30 6.33 -2.56 -8.80
N ASN A 31 5.20 -2.71 -9.51
CA ASN A 31 4.96 -3.77 -10.48
C ASN A 31 6.05 -3.82 -11.56
N SER A 32 6.46 -2.66 -12.10
CA SER A 32 7.51 -2.58 -13.11
C SER A 32 8.89 -3.06 -12.62
N THR A 33 9.15 -3.01 -11.31
CA THR A 33 10.41 -3.47 -10.72
C THR A 33 10.37 -4.94 -10.27
N LEU A 34 9.19 -5.57 -10.24
CA LEU A 34 9.07 -6.97 -9.80
C LEU A 34 9.82 -7.90 -10.77
N GLY A 35 10.60 -8.82 -10.20
CA GLY A 35 11.41 -9.76 -10.98
C GLY A 35 12.72 -9.18 -11.54
N THR A 36 12.98 -7.87 -11.38
CA THR A 36 14.23 -7.24 -11.81
C THR A 36 15.24 -7.14 -10.66
N LYS A 37 16.45 -6.67 -10.96
CA LYS A 37 17.46 -6.35 -9.93
C LYS A 37 17.08 -5.12 -9.09
N GLU A 38 16.13 -4.32 -9.55
CA GLU A 38 15.71 -3.05 -8.93
C GLU A 38 14.47 -3.21 -8.02
N LYS A 39 14.05 -4.45 -7.73
CA LYS A 39 12.88 -4.80 -6.89
C LYS A 39 12.90 -4.31 -5.44
N LEU A 40 13.96 -3.63 -5.00
CA LEU A 40 14.13 -3.15 -3.63
C LEU A 40 13.97 -1.63 -3.59
N THR A 41 12.89 -1.16 -2.99
CA THR A 41 12.63 0.28 -2.81
C THR A 41 12.90 0.72 -1.38
N CYS A 42 13.72 1.75 -1.20
CA CYS A 42 13.95 2.39 0.10
C CYS A 42 13.30 3.77 0.15
N VAL A 43 12.55 4.07 1.21
CA VAL A 43 11.92 5.38 1.40
C VAL A 43 12.46 6.06 2.67
N SER A 44 13.52 6.84 2.50
CA SER A 44 14.19 7.63 3.56
C SER A 44 13.59 9.03 3.69
N ARG A 45 12.37 9.13 4.21
CA ARG A 45 11.72 10.43 4.47
C ARG A 45 11.42 10.66 5.95
N PRO A 46 11.26 11.92 6.43
CA PRO A 46 10.95 12.24 7.82
C PRO A 46 9.64 11.63 8.35
N ARG A 47 9.40 11.75 9.67
CA ARG A 47 8.17 11.29 10.34
C ARG A 47 6.91 11.90 9.65
N ARG A 48 5.81 11.12 9.61
CA ARG A 48 4.49 11.52 9.06
C ARG A 48 4.47 11.87 7.57
N PHE A 49 5.50 11.51 6.82
CA PHE A 49 5.52 11.65 5.35
C PHE A 49 4.64 10.62 4.59
N GLY A 50 3.70 9.95 5.26
CA GLY A 50 2.78 9.01 4.61
C GLY A 50 3.41 7.70 4.09
N LYS A 51 4.62 7.32 4.54
CA LYS A 51 5.29 6.05 4.18
C LYS A 51 4.44 4.83 4.58
N SER A 52 3.99 4.78 5.83
CA SER A 52 3.15 3.68 6.32
C SER A 52 1.82 3.58 5.56
N PHE A 53 1.26 4.69 5.08
CA PHE A 53 0.04 4.68 4.28
C PHE A 53 0.29 4.01 2.93
N ALA A 54 1.41 4.35 2.28
CA ALA A 54 1.81 3.70 1.04
C ALA A 54 2.04 2.19 1.23
N THR A 55 2.70 1.78 2.33
CA THR A 55 2.87 0.36 2.66
C THR A 55 1.54 -0.34 2.90
N GLN A 56 0.59 0.28 3.63
CA GLN A 56 -0.73 -0.32 3.88
C GLN A 56 -1.56 -0.46 2.60
N MET A 57 -1.47 0.52 1.70
CA MET A 57 -2.06 0.43 0.35
C MET A 57 -1.46 -0.73 -0.45
N LEU A 58 -0.13 -0.84 -0.52
CA LEU A 58 0.54 -1.93 -1.24
C LEU A 58 0.22 -3.29 -0.63
N CYS A 59 0.18 -3.40 0.71
CA CYS A 59 -0.27 -4.62 1.38
C CYS A 59 -1.70 -4.99 0.96
N ALA A 60 -2.65 -4.05 1.00
CA ALA A 60 -4.02 -4.32 0.58
C ALA A 60 -4.12 -4.73 -0.91
N TYR A 61 -3.29 -4.17 -1.78
CA TYR A 61 -3.27 -4.48 -3.21
C TYR A 61 -2.72 -5.89 -3.50
N TYR A 62 -1.60 -6.28 -2.88
CA TYR A 62 -0.95 -7.57 -3.15
C TYR A 62 -1.49 -8.72 -2.31
N ASP A 63 -2.24 -8.45 -1.23
CA ASP A 63 -2.81 -9.49 -0.40
C ASP A 63 -3.93 -10.24 -1.14
N ARG A 64 -3.87 -11.58 -1.08
CA ARG A 64 -4.86 -12.49 -1.67
C ARG A 64 -5.74 -13.20 -0.63
N SER A 65 -5.53 -12.90 0.66
CA SER A 65 -6.30 -13.47 1.76
C SER A 65 -7.63 -12.75 2.02
N CYS A 66 -7.85 -11.58 1.42
CA CYS A 66 -9.08 -10.79 1.54
C CYS A 66 -9.44 -10.09 0.22
N ASP A 67 -10.72 -9.76 0.04
CA ASP A 67 -11.16 -8.93 -1.09
C ASP A 67 -10.87 -7.46 -0.81
N SER A 68 -9.90 -6.90 -1.54
CA SER A 68 -9.52 -5.49 -1.46
C SER A 68 -9.95 -4.68 -2.67
N GLY A 69 -10.53 -5.32 -3.70
CA GLY A 69 -10.74 -4.68 -5.00
C GLY A 69 -11.61 -3.42 -4.92
N TYR A 70 -12.58 -3.40 -4.01
CA TYR A 70 -13.45 -2.25 -3.78
C TYR A 70 -12.72 -1.00 -3.28
N LEU A 71 -11.53 -1.12 -2.67
CA LEU A 71 -10.76 0.01 -2.14
C LEU A 71 -10.03 0.82 -3.21
N PHE A 72 -9.93 0.28 -4.43
CA PHE A 72 -9.15 0.84 -5.54
C PHE A 72 -10.01 1.23 -6.76
N ARG A 73 -11.34 1.05 -6.71
CA ARG A 73 -12.21 1.24 -7.89
C ARG A 73 -12.29 2.69 -8.39
N ASP A 74 -12.04 3.65 -7.51
CA ASP A 74 -12.15 5.09 -7.72
C ASP A 74 -10.78 5.80 -7.61
N LEU A 75 -9.70 5.04 -7.67
CA LEU A 75 -8.33 5.54 -7.70
C LEU A 75 -7.80 5.53 -9.15
N GLU A 76 -6.95 6.49 -9.49
CA GLU A 76 -6.38 6.68 -10.85
C GLU A 76 -4.92 6.27 -10.94
#